data_AF-A0A1N6V5Z4-F1
#
_entry.id   AF-A0A1N6V5Z4-F1
#
_cell.length_a   1.000
_cell.length_b   1.000
_cell.length_c   1.000
_cell.angle_alpha   90.00
_cell.angle_beta   90.00
_cell.angle_gamma   90.00
#
_symmetry.space_group_name_H-M   'P 1'
#
loop_
_entity.id
_entity.type
_entity.pdbx_description
1 polymer ?
#
loop_
_entity_poly.entity_id
_entity_poly.type
_entity_poly.pdbx_seq_one_letter_code
_entity_poly.pdbx_strand_id
1 'polypeptide(L)'
;MSTDNNRLLLELEKHRRDINREVINPLLPELALADLKPVLAMVAHARADYIKTLLSIADGSEGESPAPESIKELKHRRETFQELVDAVNALESVISRDYLDVKSGRSHS
;
A
#
# COMPACT_ATOMS: atom_id res chain seq x y z
N MET A 1 -31.86 3.90 10.60
CA MET A 1 -31.03 3.23 11.63
C MET A 1 -31.49 3.69 12.99
N SER A 2 -31.55 2.82 14.00
CA SER A 2 -31.90 3.23 15.37
C SER A 2 -30.75 4.02 16.02
N THR A 3 -31.08 4.85 17.01
CA THR A 3 -30.09 5.60 17.80
C THR A 3 -29.07 4.67 18.47
N ASP A 4 -29.52 3.48 18.91
CA ASP A 4 -28.65 2.47 19.53
C ASP A 4 -27.62 1.90 18.55
N ASN A 5 -28.01 1.66 17.28
CA ASN A 5 -27.07 1.21 16.25
C ASN A 5 -25.98 2.26 15.99
N ASN A 6 -26.35 3.54 15.95
CA ASN A 6 -25.38 4.62 15.76
C ASN A 6 -24.42 4.72 16.96
N ARG A 7 -24.93 4.56 18.18
CA ARG A 7 -24.09 4.56 19.40
C ARG A 7 -23.11 3.39 19.40
N LEU A 8 -23.56 2.19 19.05
CA LEU A 8 -22.68 1.02 18.97
C LEU A 8 -21.58 1.20 17.92
N LEU A 9 -21.90 1.76 16.75
CA LEU A 9 -20.91 2.02 15.70
C LEU A 9 -19.85 3.06 16.14
N LEU A 10 -20.25 4.08 16.90
CA LEU A 10 -19.31 5.07 17.45
C LEU A 10 -18.37 4.45 18.49
N GLU A 11 -18.89 3.63 19.40
CA GLU A 11 -18.07 2.90 20.38
C GLU A 11 -17.12 1.93 19.68
N LEU A 12 -17.60 1.20 18.67
CA LEU A 12 -16.78 0.30 17.87
C LEU A 12 -15.63 1.03 17.17
N GLU A 13 -15.90 2.18 16.56
CA GLU A 13 -14.86 2.99 15.89
C GLU A 13 -13.77 3.42 16.88
N LYS A 14 -14.16 3.89 18.06
CA LYS A 14 -13.24 4.27 19.13
C LYS A 14 -12.37 3.09 19.56
N HIS A 15 -12.98 1.96 19.90
CA HIS A 15 -12.24 0.76 20.33
C HIS A 15 -11.31 0.24 19.23
N ARG A 16 -11.77 0.25 17.97
CA ARG A 16 -10.95 -0.15 16.83
C ARG A 16 -9.69 0.72 16.74
N ARG A 17 -9.83 2.04 16.87
CA ARG A 17 -8.69 2.96 16.83
C ARG A 17 -7.74 2.73 17.99
N ASP A 18 -8.26 2.63 19.20
CA ASP A 18 -7.45 2.50 20.42
C ASP A 18 -6.67 1.16 20.39
N ILE A 19 -7.33 0.04 20.07
CA ILE A 19 -6.69 -1.28 19.93
C ILE A 19 -5.64 -1.29 18.81
N ASN A 20 -5.98 -0.76 17.63
CA ASN A 20 -5.02 -0.73 16.52
C ASN A 20 -3.79 0.11 16.89
N ARG A 21 -3.95 1.23 17.58
CA ARG A 21 -2.83 2.04 18.03
C ARG A 21 -1.98 1.33 19.08
N GLU A 22 -2.60 0.67 20.06
CA GLU A 22 -1.90 -0.10 21.10
C GLU A 22 -1.08 -1.25 20.51
N VAL A 23 -1.57 -1.91 19.46
CA VAL A 23 -0.91 -3.04 18.81
C VAL A 23 0.13 -2.60 17.78
N ILE A 24 -0.20 -1.63 16.92
CA ILE A 24 0.63 -1.27 15.76
C ILE A 24 1.74 -0.29 16.14
N ASN A 25 1.45 0.76 16.93
CA ASN A 25 2.40 1.83 17.22
C ASN A 25 3.73 1.32 17.83
N PRO A 26 3.75 0.35 18.77
CA PRO A 26 5.01 -0.15 19.34
C PRO A 26 5.84 -1.00 18.37
N LEU A 27 5.23 -1.54 17.31
CA LEU A 27 5.90 -2.42 16.35
C LEU A 27 6.54 -1.66 15.19
N LEU A 28 6.16 -0.40 14.98
CA LEU A 28 6.63 0.43 13.90
C LEU A 28 7.41 1.63 14.44
N PRO A 29 8.46 2.08 13.74
CA PRO A 29 9.11 3.34 14.09
C PRO A 29 8.16 4.51 13.83
N GLU A 30 8.35 5.61 14.56
CA GLU A 30 7.73 6.88 14.21
C GLU A 30 8.13 7.29 12.80
N LEU A 31 7.14 7.46 11.92
CA LEU A 31 7.37 7.69 10.49
C LEU A 31 7.45 9.18 10.16
N ALA A 32 8.46 9.56 9.38
CA ALA A 32 8.50 10.79 8.60
C ALA A 32 8.28 10.49 7.11
N LEU A 33 7.92 11.51 6.34
CA LEU A 33 7.81 11.38 4.87
C LEU A 33 9.10 10.87 4.22
N ALA A 34 10.26 11.20 4.77
CA ALA A 34 11.55 10.70 4.29
C ALA A 34 11.67 9.17 4.39
N ASP A 35 11.11 8.57 5.45
CA ASP A 35 11.14 7.13 5.71
C ASP A 35 10.23 6.35 4.74
N LEU A 36 9.24 7.02 4.16
CA LEU A 36 8.32 6.43 3.18
C LEU A 36 8.90 6.39 1.75
N LYS A 37 9.93 7.20 1.45
CA LYS A 37 10.51 7.28 0.10
C LYS A 37 10.97 5.93 -0.46
N PRO A 38 11.69 5.07 0.30
CA PRO A 38 12.11 3.76 -0.20
C PRO A 38 10.93 2.86 -0.57
N VAL A 39 9.83 2.91 0.21
CA VAL A 39 8.62 2.13 -0.05
C VAL A 39 7.95 2.60 -1.35
N LEU A 40 7.80 3.92 -1.52
CA LEU A 40 7.24 4.51 -2.73
C LEU A 40 8.09 4.18 -3.97
N ALA A 41 9.42 4.24 -3.84
CA ALA A 41 10.34 3.86 -4.89
C ALA A 41 10.20 2.38 -5.26
N MET A 42 10.06 1.49 -4.27
CA MET A 42 9.85 0.06 -4.50
C MET A 42 8.58 -0.22 -5.32
N VAL A 43 7.45 0.42 -5.00
CA VAL A 43 6.21 0.32 -5.79
C VAL A 43 6.42 0.85 -7.22
N ALA A 44 7.10 1.98 -7.37
CA ALA A 44 7.36 2.58 -8.67
C ALA A 44 8.22 1.66 -9.55
N HIS A 45 9.25 1.02 -8.97
CA HIS A 45 10.08 0.05 -9.68
C HIS A 45 9.30 -1.20 -10.08
N ALA A 46 8.50 -1.78 -9.18
CA ALA A 46 7.65 -2.93 -9.52
C ALA A 46 6.65 -2.61 -10.64
N ARG A 47 6.07 -1.40 -10.63
CA ARG A 47 5.22 -0.91 -11.72
C ARG A 47 5.99 -0.80 -13.04
N ALA A 48 7.20 -0.24 -13.00
CA ALA A 48 8.04 -0.11 -14.17
C ALA A 48 8.39 -1.48 -14.77
N ASP A 49 8.74 -2.45 -13.93
CA ASP A 49 9.05 -3.81 -14.38
C ASP A 49 7.84 -4.48 -15.05
N TYR A 50 6.65 -4.36 -14.47
CA TYR A 50 5.42 -4.91 -15.07
C TYR A 50 5.15 -4.31 -16.45
N ILE A 51 5.21 -2.97 -16.57
CA ILE A 51 4.98 -2.26 -17.85
C ILE A 51 6.07 -2.61 -18.86
N LYS A 52 7.34 -2.66 -18.43
CA LYS A 52 8.46 -3.03 -19.29
C LYS A 52 8.32 -4.45 -19.84
N THR A 53 7.90 -5.40 -19.01
CA THR A 53 7.64 -6.78 -19.45
C THR A 53 6.52 -6.81 -20.49
N LEU A 54 5.42 -6.09 -20.27
CA LEU A 54 4.33 -6.01 -21.26
C LEU A 54 4.82 -5.49 -22.63
N LEU A 55 5.57 -4.39 -22.64
CA LEU A 55 6.10 -3.82 -23.88
C LEU A 55 7.06 -4.79 -24.58
N SER A 56 7.93 -5.46 -23.82
CA SER A 56 8.86 -6.45 -24.38
C SER A 56 8.13 -7.66 -25.00
N ILE A 57 7.01 -8.06 -24.41
CA ILE A 57 6.16 -9.13 -24.96
C ILE A 57 5.51 -8.70 -26.27
N ALA A 58 4.99 -7.47 -26.33
CA ALA A 58 4.38 -6.94 -27.54
C ALA A 58 5.39 -6.85 -28.69
N ASP A 59 6.60 -6.35 -28.40
CA ASP A 59 7.70 -6.25 -29.38
C ASP A 59 8.12 -7.63 -29.91
N GLY A 60 8.16 -8.65 -29.05
CA GLY A 60 8.58 -10.01 -29.41
C GLY A 60 7.49 -10.89 -30.04
N SER A 61 6.21 -10.47 -29.98
CA SER A 61 5.08 -11.27 -30.47
C SER A 61 4.51 -10.76 -31.79
N GLU A 62 4.96 -9.60 -32.30
CA GLU A 62 4.51 -8.98 -33.56
C GLU A 62 2.98 -8.89 -33.73
N GLY A 63 2.24 -8.77 -32.62
CA GLY A 63 0.76 -8.72 -32.61
C GLY A 63 0.07 -10.09 -32.53
N GLU A 64 0.83 -11.18 -32.49
CA GLU A 64 0.32 -12.53 -32.22
C GLU A 64 0.20 -12.85 -30.72
N SER A 65 -0.35 -14.03 -30.41
CA SER A 65 -0.47 -14.49 -29.04
C SER A 65 0.91 -14.76 -28.42
N PRO A 66 1.21 -14.20 -27.24
CA PRO A 66 2.51 -14.38 -26.62
C PRO A 66 2.69 -15.80 -26.08
N ALA A 67 3.96 -16.20 -25.92
CA ALA A 67 4.30 -17.49 -25.33
C ALA A 67 3.75 -17.62 -23.89
N PRO A 68 3.32 -18.82 -23.46
CA PRO A 68 2.80 -19.05 -22.10
C PRO A 68 3.76 -18.60 -20.98
N GLU A 69 5.07 -18.79 -21.16
CA GLU A 69 6.08 -18.36 -20.18
C GLU A 69 6.15 -16.83 -20.07
N SER A 70 5.99 -16.10 -21.17
CA SER A 70 5.92 -14.63 -21.17
C SER A 70 4.72 -14.13 -20.36
N ILE A 71 3.56 -14.78 -20.51
CA ILE A 71 2.36 -14.47 -19.72
C ILE A 71 2.55 -14.81 -18.25
N LYS A 72 3.24 -15.90 -17.94
CA LYS A 72 3.56 -16.28 -16.55
C LYS A 72 4.45 -15.25 -15.87
N GLU A 73 5.48 -14.76 -16.55
CA GLU A 73 6.34 -13.68 -16.04
C GLU A 73 5.55 -12.38 -15.87
N LEU A 74 4.72 -12.01 -16.86
CA LEU A 74 3.87 -10.83 -16.78
C LEU A 74 2.93 -10.89 -15.57
N LYS A 75 2.33 -12.07 -15.32
CA LYS A 75 1.47 -12.31 -14.15
C LYS A 75 2.25 -12.16 -12.85
N HIS A 76 3.46 -12.72 -12.76
CA HIS A 76 4.31 -12.59 -11.58
C HIS A 76 4.61 -11.11 -11.26
N ARG A 77 5.02 -10.32 -12.27
CA ARG A 77 5.26 -8.88 -12.10
C ARG A 77 4.02 -8.11 -11.67
N ARG A 78 2.86 -8.44 -12.23
CA ARG A 78 1.58 -7.85 -11.83
C ARG A 78 1.26 -8.14 -10.36
N GLU A 79 1.42 -9.38 -9.93
CA GLU A 79 1.14 -9.81 -8.56
C GLU A 79 2.06 -9.12 -7.55
N THR A 80 3.36 -9.04 -7.85
CA THR A 80 4.30 -8.27 -7.03
C THR A 80 3.91 -6.79 -6.95
N PHE A 81 3.60 -6.16 -8.09
CA PHE A 81 3.18 -4.76 -8.09
C PHE A 81 1.90 -4.54 -7.27
N GLN A 82 0.90 -5.41 -7.42
CA GLN A 82 -0.38 -5.28 -6.73
C GLN A 82 -0.22 -5.47 -5.22
N GLU A 83 0.54 -6.47 -4.79
CA GLU A 83 0.81 -6.71 -3.37
C GLU A 83 1.46 -5.49 -2.71
N LEU A 84 2.42 -4.87 -3.39
CA LEU A 84 3.09 -3.67 -2.89
C LEU A 84 2.15 -2.46 -2.84
N VAL A 85 1.24 -2.31 -3.80
CA VAL A 85 0.19 -1.27 -3.76
C VAL A 85 -0.74 -1.49 -2.57
N ASP A 86 -1.18 -2.72 -2.36
CA ASP A 86 -2.11 -3.06 -1.28
C ASP A 86 -1.45 -2.83 0.09
N ALA A 87 -0.17 -3.19 0.23
CA ALA A 87 0.62 -2.91 1.43
C ALA A 87 0.78 -1.40 1.69
N VAL A 88 1.01 -0.58 0.66
CA VAL A 88 1.09 0.89 0.82
C VAL A 88 -0.27 1.49 1.18
N ASN A 89 -1.36 1.00 0.60
CA ASN A 89 -2.72 1.44 0.96
C ASN A 89 -3.06 1.08 2.43
N ALA A 90 -2.60 -0.09 2.89
CA ALA A 90 -2.72 -0.47 4.29
C ALA A 90 -1.91 0.48 5.19
N LEU A 91 -0.67 0.80 4.82
CA LEU A 91 0.15 1.79 5.53
C LEU A 91 -0.49 3.17 5.59
N GLU A 92 -1.03 3.67 4.47
CA GLU A 92 -1.78 4.92 4.41
C GLU A 92 -2.95 4.91 5.39
N SER A 93 -3.69 3.80 5.47
CA SER A 93 -4.81 3.65 6.40
C SER A 93 -4.37 3.69 7.87
N VAL A 94 -3.20 3.14 8.20
CA VAL A 94 -2.63 3.20 9.55
C VAL A 94 -2.26 4.64 9.90
N ILE A 95 -1.66 5.39 8.96
CA ILE A 95 -1.33 6.82 9.13
C ILE A 95 -2.61 7.66 9.27
N SER A 96 -3.56 7.53 8.33
CA SER A 96 -4.73 8.40 8.24
C SER A 96 -5.72 8.23 9.39
N ARG A 97 -5.63 7.10 10.11
CA ARG A 97 -6.48 6.78 11.25
C ARG A 97 -5.79 6.94 12.59
N ASP A 98 -4.61 7.58 12.60
CA ASP A 98 -3.81 7.83 13.80
C ASP A 98 -3.45 6.55 14.58
N TYR A 99 -3.22 5.44 13.87
CA TYR A 99 -2.80 4.18 14.49
C TYR A 99 -1.30 4.13 14.79
N LEU A 100 -0.53 5.10 14.30
CA LEU A 100 0.87 5.29 14.65
C LEU A 100 1.22 6.76 14.84
N ASP A 101 2.32 7.02 15.53
CA ASP A 101 2.89 8.35 15.69
C ASP A 101 3.68 8.77 14.45
N VAL A 102 3.45 10.00 13.97
CA VAL A 102 4.12 10.56 12.79
C VAL A 102 4.92 11.81 13.14
N LYS A 103 6.13 11.91 12.58
CA LYS A 103 6.99 13.08 12.79
C LYS A 103 6.46 14.24 11.97
N SER A 104 5.89 15.23 12.65
CA SER A 104 5.41 16.45 11.99
C SER A 104 6.60 17.26 11.47
N GLY A 105 6.70 17.47 10.16
CA GLY A 105 7.71 18.33 9.54
C GLY A 105 7.51 19.83 9.79
N ARG A 106 6.97 20.24 10.95
CA ARG A 106 6.92 21.67 11.32
C ARG A 106 8.30 22.10 11.81
N SER A 107 9.18 22.40 10.86
CA SER A 107 10.22 23.41 11.10
C SER A 107 9.49 24.67 11.57
N HIS A 108 9.64 25.02 12.84
CA HIS A 108 9.31 26.35 13.31
C HIS A 108 10.32 27.28 12.64
N SER A 109 9.86 27.98 11.61
CA SER A 109 10.48 29.21 11.10
C SER A 109 10.20 30.37 12.04
#